data_AF-A0A2T6MV94-F1
#
_entry.id   AF-A0A2T6MV94-F1
#
_cell.length_a   1.000
_cell.length_b   1.000
_cell.length_c   1.000
_cell.angle_alpha   90.00
_cell.angle_beta   90.00
_cell.angle_gamma   90.00
#
_symmetry.space_group_name_H-M   'P 1'
#
loop_
_entity.id
_entity.type
_entity.pdbx_description
1 polymer ?
#
loop_
_entity_poly.entity_id
_entity_poly.type
_entity_poly.pdbx_seq_one_letter_code
_entity_poly.pdbx_strand_id
1 'polypeptide(L)' 'MSAIHIFKAGTHTDMHGTKLPFTQSDLAACVKAYNPSVHEAPLVIGHPKTEDPAWGWVKAL' A
#
# COMPACT_ATOMS: atom_id res chain seq x y z
N MET A 1 -1.58 -20.61 3.56
CA MET A 1 -1.78 -19.39 2.76
C MET A 1 -1.23 -18.24 3.59
N SER A 2 -0.14 -17.59 3.14
CA SER A 2 0.37 -16.42 3.84
C SER A 2 -0.58 -15.26 3.59
N ALA A 3 -1.04 -14.62 4.67
CA ALA A 3 -1.89 -13.44 4.56
C ALA A 3 -1.13 -12.34 3.82
N ILE A 4 -1.84 -11.57 2.98
CA ILE A 4 -1.28 -10.35 2.39
C ILE A 4 -0.91 -9.43 3.54
N HIS A 5 0.32 -8.93 3.53
CA HIS A 5 0.77 -7.96 4.53
C HIS A 5 0.04 -6.64 4.30
N ILE A 6 -0.97 -6.38 5.12
CA ILE A 6 -1.69 -5.11 5.14
C ILE A 6 -0.94 -4.17 6.06
N PHE A 7 -0.69 -2.96 5.57
CA PHE A 7 -0.06 -1.89 6.35
C PHE A 7 -0.92 -1.54 7.58
N LYS A 8 -0.28 -1.31 8.73
CA LYS A 8 -0.93 -1.01 10.02
C LYS A 8 -0.26 0.19 10.67
N ALA A 9 -0.97 0.96 11.49
CA ALA A 9 -0.31 1.98 12.31
C ALA A 9 0.75 1.35 13.24
N GLY A 10 1.86 2.05 13.46
CA GLY A 10 3.02 1.58 14.21
C GLY A 10 4.34 2.07 13.64
N THR A 11 5.46 1.54 14.13
CA THR A 11 6.79 1.84 13.59
C THR A 11 7.11 0.90 12.45
N HIS A 12 7.45 1.44 11.28
CA HIS A 12 7.88 0.68 10.11
C HIS A 12 9.29 1.06 9.71
N THR A 13 10.00 0.11 9.11
CA THR A 13 11.32 0.35 8.54
C THR A 13 11.17 0.46 7.03
N ASP A 14 11.64 1.56 6.44
CA ASP A 14 11.62 1.74 4.99
C ASP A 14 12.70 0.90 4.28
N MET A 15 12.72 0.94 2.94
CA MET A 15 13.71 0.20 2.14
C MET A 15 15.16 0.69 2.36
N HIS A 16 15.36 1.87 2.93
CA HIS A 16 16.67 2.42 3.28
C HIS A 16 17.11 2.09 4.72
N GLY A 17 16.29 1.36 5.48
CA GLY A 17 16.57 0.99 6.86
C GLY A 17 16.15 2.04 7.89
N THR A 18 15.45 3.10 7.49
CA THR A 18 15.01 4.17 8.38
C THR A 18 13.74 3.77 9.10
N LYS A 19 13.70 3.92 10.42
CA LYS A 19 12.51 3.67 11.24
C LYS A 19 11.63 4.91 11.26
N LEU A 20 10.38 4.76 10.85
CA LEU A 20 9.39 5.83 10.75
C LEU A 20 8.16 5.48 11.60
N PRO A 21 7.68 6.39 12.46
CA PRO A 21 6.42 6.22 13.17
C PRO A 21 5.25 6.59 12.28
N PHE A 22 4.23 5.72 12.21
CA PHE A 22 2.96 5.98 11.55
C PHE A 22 1.82 5.90 12.55
N THR A 23 1.15 7.01 12.78
CA THR A 23 -0.01 7.09 13.68
C THR A 23 -1.29 6.63 12.99
N GLN A 24 -2.36 6.40 13.76
CA GLN A 24 -3.68 6.16 13.17
C GLN A 24 -4.19 7.35 12.36
N SER A 25 -3.84 8.57 12.75
CA SER A 25 -4.22 9.78 12.01
C SER A 25 -3.54 9.82 10.65
N ASP A 26 -2.26 9.42 10.57
CA ASP A 26 -1.53 9.35 9.30
C ASP A 26 -2.18 8.31 8.38
N LEU A 27 -2.52 7.14 8.91
CA LEU A 27 -3.23 6.12 8.14
C LEU A 27 -4.58 6.61 7.62
N ALA A 28 -5.37 7.30 8.46
CA ALA A 28 -6.64 7.88 8.05
C ALA A 28 -6.47 8.96 6.97
N ALA A 29 -5.41 9.78 7.07
CA ALA A 29 -5.07 10.77 6.06
C ALA A 29 -4.72 10.12 4.72
N CYS A 30 -3.94 9.03 4.72
CA CYS A 30 -3.62 8.27 3.51
C CYS A 30 -4.88 7.72 2.83
N VAL A 31 -5.80 7.13 3.60
CA VAL A 31 -7.07 6.62 3.06
C VAL A 31 -7.90 7.74 2.45
N LYS A 32 -7.97 8.91 3.11
CA LYS A 32 -8.72 10.07 2.61
C LYS A 32 -8.11 10.69 1.35
N ALA A 33 -6.79 10.63 1.22
CA ALA A 33 -6.06 11.17 0.08
C ALA A 33 -6.15 10.28 -1.17
N TYR A 34 -6.48 9.00 -1.01
CA TYR A 34 -6.56 8.07 -2.14
C TYR A 34 -7.72 8.42 -3.08
N ASN A 35 -7.39 8.64 -4.35
CA ASN A 35 -8.35 8.90 -5.42
C ASN A 35 -8.06 7.96 -6.61
N PRO A 36 -8.92 6.95 -6.85
CA PRO A 36 -8.76 6.02 -7.97
C PRO A 36 -8.72 6.71 -9.34
N SER A 37 -9.35 7.87 -9.50
CA SER A 37 -9.31 8.63 -10.77
C SER A 37 -7.95 9.28 -11.04
N VAL A 38 -7.09 9.40 -10.04
CA VAL A 38 -5.71 9.91 -10.18
C VAL A 38 -4.73 8.75 -10.32
N HIS A 39 -4.87 7.72 -9.48
CA HIS A 39 -4.02 6.53 -9.52
C HIS A 39 -4.79 5.30 -9.04
N GLU A 40 -5.00 4.35 -9.95
CA GLU A 40 -5.75 3.13 -9.70
C GLU A 40 -4.85 2.06 -9.05
N ALA A 41 -5.37 1.30 -8.08
CA ALA A 41 -4.63 0.20 -7.47
C ALA A 41 -4.49 -0.98 -8.46
N PRO A 42 -3.25 -1.37 -8.85
CA PRO A 42 -3.01 -2.43 -9.83
C PRO A 42 -3.11 -3.82 -9.21
N LEU A 43 -3.62 -4.77 -10.00
CA LEU A 43 -3.57 -6.21 -9.72
C LEU A 43 -2.28 -6.78 -10.32
N VAL A 44 -1.45 -7.41 -9.51
CA VAL A 44 -0.17 -8.00 -9.93
C VAL A 44 -0.12 -9.48 -9.55
N ILE A 45 0.65 -10.27 -10.30
CA ILE A 45 0.82 -11.69 -10.03
C ILE A 45 1.95 -11.85 -9.00
N GLY A 46 1.58 -12.15 -7.74
CA GLY A 46 2.52 -12.24 -6.63
C GLY A 46 2.72 -10.90 -5.91
N HIS A 47 3.77 -10.80 -5.08
CA HIS A 47 4.16 -9.52 -4.47
C HIS A 47 5.29 -8.90 -5.29
N PRO A 48 5.09 -7.70 -5.87
CA PRO A 48 6.08 -7.08 -6.72
C PRO A 48 7.31 -6.68 -5.91
N LYS A 49 8.50 -6.80 -6.50
CA LYS A 49 9.73 -6.34 -5.82
C LYS A 49 9.84 -4.82 -5.80
N THR A 50 9.44 -4.20 -6.90
CA THR A 50 9.38 -2.75 -7.07
C THR A 50 8.11 -2.40 -7.84
N GLU A 51 8.12 -2.57 -9.16
CA GLU A 51 7.02 -2.21 -10.07
C GLU A 51 6.84 -3.27 -11.16
N ASP A 52 6.22 -4.40 -10.81
CA ASP A 52 5.91 -5.45 -11.78
C ASP A 52 4.66 -5.08 -12.61
N PRO A 53 4.48 -5.64 -13.83
CA PRO A 53 3.36 -5.29 -14.70
C PRO A 53 1.98 -5.49 -14.06
N ALA A 54 1.09 -4.50 -14.23
CA ALA A 54 -0.31 -4.61 -13.86
C ALA A 54 -1.08 -5.50 -14.84
N TRP A 55 -1.88 -6.42 -14.30
CA TRP A 55 -2.76 -7.33 -15.03
C TRP A 55 -4.25 -6.94 -14.92
N GLY A 56 -4.54 -5.85 -14.21
CA GLY A 56 -5.86 -5.29 -14.02
C GLY A 56 -5.86 -4.22 -12.94
N TRP A 57 -7.04 -3.69 -12.63
CA TRP A 57 -7.22 -2.64 -11.62
C TRP A 57 -8.42 -2.93 -10.73
N VAL A 58 -8.31 -2.56 -9.46
CA VAL A 58 -9.39 -2.70 -8.49
C VAL A 58 -10.47 -1.66 -8.79
N LYS A 59 -11.72 -2.11 -9.03
CA LYS A 59 -12.86 -1.23 -9.35
C LYS A 59 -13.60 -0.73 -8.11
N ALA A 60 -13.71 -1.56 -7.07
CA ALA A 60 -14.38 -1.25 -5.81
C ALA A 60 -13.83 -2.17 -4.71
N LEU A 61 -13.88 -1.71 -3.45
CA LEU A 61 -13.58 -2.49 -2.25
C LEU A 61 -14.80 -3.27 -1.77
#